data_AF-A0A7G4RK58-F1
#
_entry.id   AF-A0A7G4RK58-F1
#
_cell.length_a   1.000
_cell.length_b   1.000
_cell.length_c   1.000
_cell.angle_alpha   90.00
_cell.angle_beta   90.00
_cell.angle_gamma   90.00
#
_symmetry.space_group_name_H-M   'P 1'
#
loop_
_entity.id
_entity.type
_entity.pdbx_description
1 polymer ?
#
loop_
_entity_poly.entity_id
_entity_poly.type
_entity_poly.pdbx_seq_one_letter_code
_entity_poly.pdbx_strand_id
1 'polypeptide(L)'
;MSETIYRLILRGKTTYDGQKIEEAINEILSLEDEYIGLICYEAFEELKKARISENHNLYVSILEALTEEDLFDIILEFKHSLPKIDKELNHLQKDVDQLKKINLEIERLQKQCQSNAEQISLHDETIGKLLSAEPGTLDRFLADAKPGKIKGFFLRFVRKELIEEAKSKCTQYDLRNSLNTEVRRLKADKERLEKESDFYTKQRDQLQSSETEHTQLLANKMTLQVQIEQLENTIGSIPKAKKSKHVVQAAQKVDEDDELQFSIDL
;
A
#
# COMPACT_ATOMS: atom_id res chain seq x y z
N MET A 1 4.71 44.34 17.74
CA MET A 1 3.39 43.71 17.56
C MET A 1 3.20 43.53 16.06
N SER A 2 3.23 42.28 15.58
CA SER A 2 2.85 41.95 14.20
C SER A 2 1.36 42.22 14.01
N GLU A 3 0.98 42.64 12.81
CA GLU A 3 -0.39 43.00 12.47
C GLU A 3 -1.11 41.79 11.86
N THR A 4 -2.37 41.57 12.22
CA THR A 4 -3.16 40.43 11.73
C THR A 4 -3.50 40.58 10.25
N ILE A 5 -3.70 39.46 9.56
CA ILE A 5 -4.01 39.44 8.13
C ILE A 5 -5.27 40.27 7.83
N TYR A 6 -6.29 40.17 8.68
CA TYR A 6 -7.51 40.99 8.59
C TYR A 6 -7.22 42.50 8.54
N ARG A 7 -6.32 42.99 9.40
CA ARG A 7 -5.94 44.41 9.44
C ARG A 7 -5.14 44.84 8.22
N LEU A 8 -4.32 43.96 7.65
CA LEU A 8 -3.60 44.21 6.41
C LEU A 8 -4.54 44.33 5.20
N ILE A 9 -5.54 43.44 5.11
CA ILE A 9 -6.56 43.45 4.06
C ILE A 9 -7.40 44.74 4.11
N LEU A 10 -7.81 45.17 5.31
CA LEU A 10 -8.57 46.42 5.50
C LEU A 10 -7.79 47.66 5.02
N ARG A 11 -6.46 47.67 5.20
CA ARG A 11 -5.60 48.75 4.68
C ARG A 11 -5.43 48.71 3.16
N GLY A 12 -5.36 47.51 2.59
CA GLY A 12 -5.20 47.29 1.15
C GLY A 12 -6.47 47.53 0.33
N LYS A 13 -7.65 47.56 0.97
CA LYS A 13 -8.98 47.55 0.31
C LYS A 13 -9.19 46.34 -0.62
N THR A 14 -8.54 45.21 -0.34
CA THR A 14 -8.62 43.99 -1.14
C THR A 14 -9.40 42.88 -0.42
N THR A 15 -10.70 43.11 -0.19
CA THR A 15 -11.59 42.11 0.46
C THR A 15 -11.61 40.74 -0.24
N TYR A 16 -11.30 40.73 -1.54
CA TYR A 16 -11.18 39.52 -2.36
C TYR A 16 -10.00 38.63 -1.96
N ASP A 17 -8.87 39.20 -1.53
CA ASP A 17 -7.70 38.43 -1.11
C ASP A 17 -7.95 37.72 0.24
N GLY A 18 -8.72 38.38 1.13
CA GLY A 18 -9.16 37.76 2.38
C GLY A 18 -10.05 36.53 2.15
N GLN A 19 -11.04 36.66 1.28
CA GLN A 19 -11.92 35.54 0.93
C GLN A 19 -11.14 34.35 0.37
N LYS A 20 -10.16 34.59 -0.51
CA LYS A 20 -9.31 33.53 -1.07
C LYS A 20 -8.46 32.81 -0.03
N ILE A 21 -7.92 33.54 0.94
CA ILE A 21 -7.14 32.92 2.03
C ILE A 21 -8.05 32.06 2.89
N GLU A 22 -9.24 32.58 3.23
CA GLU A 22 -10.20 31.87 4.07
C GLU A 22 -10.77 30.62 3.38
N GLU A 23 -11.10 30.70 2.10
CA GLU A 23 -11.49 29.55 1.27
C GLU A 23 -10.38 28.50 1.23
N ALA A 24 -9.14 28.90 0.96
CA ALA A 24 -8.00 27.97 0.90
C ALA A 24 -7.74 27.28 2.24
N ILE A 25 -7.80 28.01 3.36
CA ILE A 25 -7.63 27.43 4.70
C ILE A 25 -8.76 26.45 5.02
N ASN A 26 -10.01 26.78 4.67
CA ASN A 26 -11.15 25.89 4.91
C ASN A 26 -11.05 24.61 4.07
N GLU A 27 -10.61 24.71 2.82
CA GLU A 27 -10.34 23.54 1.99
C GLU A 27 -9.21 22.67 2.55
N ILE A 28 -8.12 23.28 3.04
CA ILE A 28 -7.06 22.53 3.73
C ILE A 28 -7.61 21.83 4.97
N LEU A 29 -8.32 22.54 5.84
CA LEU A 29 -8.93 21.98 7.07
C LEU A 29 -9.93 20.86 6.79
N SER A 30 -10.55 20.82 5.61
CA SER A 30 -11.44 19.72 5.23
C SER A 30 -10.72 18.37 5.05
N LEU A 31 -9.39 18.39 4.91
CA LEU A 31 -8.54 17.21 4.73
C LEU A 31 -8.00 16.65 6.06
N GLU A 32 -8.39 17.22 7.19
CA GLU A 32 -7.82 16.94 8.50
C GLU A 32 -8.10 15.53 9.03
N ASP A 33 -9.34 15.06 8.84
CA ASP A 33 -9.75 13.72 9.29
C ASP A 33 -9.26 12.62 8.34
N GLU A 34 -8.63 13.00 7.23
CA GLU A 34 -8.07 12.09 6.24
C GLU A 34 -6.65 11.66 6.64
N TYR A 35 -6.13 10.63 5.99
CA TYR A 35 -4.79 10.10 6.25
C TYR A 35 -3.67 11.18 6.15
N ILE A 36 -3.86 12.18 5.30
CA ILE A 36 -2.94 13.31 5.14
C ILE A 36 -2.84 14.17 6.42
N GLY A 37 -3.91 14.24 7.22
CA GLY A 37 -3.93 14.95 8.50
C GLY A 37 -3.01 14.32 9.54
N LEU A 38 -2.82 13.01 9.50
CA LEU A 38 -1.83 12.32 10.36
C LEU A 38 -0.39 12.66 9.94
N ILE A 39 -0.14 12.85 8.64
CA ILE A 39 1.20 13.17 8.11
C ILE A 39 1.56 14.64 8.37
N CYS A 40 0.58 15.54 8.24
CA CYS A 40 0.73 16.99 8.41
C CYS A 40 0.20 17.50 9.76
N TYR A 41 0.20 16.65 10.79
CA TYR A 41 -0.49 16.89 12.07
C TYR A 41 -0.17 18.25 12.70
N GLU A 42 1.09 18.65 12.74
CA GLU A 42 1.53 19.91 13.37
C GLU A 42 0.91 21.14 12.68
N ALA A 43 0.94 21.21 11.35
CA ALA A 43 0.34 22.30 10.58
C ALA A 43 -1.20 22.34 10.71
N PHE A 44 -1.85 21.18 10.76
CA PHE A 44 -3.29 21.10 11.02
C PHE A 44 -3.65 21.60 12.42
N GLU A 45 -2.90 21.21 13.44
CA GLU A 45 -3.13 21.67 14.82
C GLU A 45 -2.90 23.19 14.98
N GLU A 46 -1.94 23.77 14.26
CA GLU A 46 -1.75 25.23 14.23
C GLU A 46 -2.94 25.96 13.60
N LEU A 47 -3.45 25.48 12.46
CA LEU A 47 -4.67 26.02 11.85
C LEU A 47 -5.90 25.84 12.73
N LYS A 48 -6.06 24.70 13.42
CA LYS A 48 -7.14 24.49 14.39
C LYS A 48 -7.07 25.48 15.54
N LYS A 49 -5.88 25.70 16.10
CA LYS A 49 -5.71 26.65 17.21
C LYS A 49 -6.08 28.06 16.75
N ALA A 50 -5.62 28.48 15.57
CA ALA A 50 -6.03 29.76 14.99
C ALA A 50 -7.56 29.88 14.81
N ARG A 51 -8.26 28.75 14.60
CA ARG A 51 -9.73 28.70 14.52
C ARG A 51 -10.43 28.70 15.89
N ILE A 52 -9.79 28.21 16.96
CA ILE A 52 -10.41 27.96 18.29
C ILE A 52 -9.96 28.97 19.36
N SER A 53 -8.81 29.64 19.20
CA SER A 53 -8.14 30.43 20.25
C SER A 53 -8.87 31.67 20.78
N GLU A 54 -10.12 31.94 20.40
CA GLU A 54 -10.95 32.97 21.01
C GLU A 54 -12.16 32.39 21.74
N ASN A 55 -11.88 31.79 22.90
CA ASN A 55 -12.89 31.52 23.90
C ASN A 55 -13.50 32.86 24.38
N HIS A 56 -14.74 33.10 23.95
CA HIS A 56 -15.76 34.08 24.40
C HIS A 56 -16.18 35.19 23.45
N ASN A 57 -15.67 35.23 22.22
CA ASN A 57 -16.37 35.88 21.12
C ASN A 57 -16.03 35.10 19.84
N LEU A 58 -17.05 34.62 19.11
CA LEU A 58 -16.85 34.17 17.74
C LEU A 58 -16.28 35.36 16.97
N TYR A 59 -14.98 35.35 16.69
CA TYR A 59 -14.52 36.02 15.50
C TYR A 59 -14.91 35.15 14.30
N VAL A 60 -15.47 35.80 13.30
CA VAL A 60 -16.16 35.17 12.17
C VAL A 60 -15.15 34.63 11.16
N SER A 61 -13.86 35.00 11.26
CA SER A 61 -12.83 34.69 10.25
C SER A 61 -11.46 34.35 10.87
N ILE A 62 -10.84 33.27 10.38
CA ILE A 62 -9.46 32.84 10.76
C ILE A 62 -8.41 33.95 10.54
N LEU A 63 -8.70 34.90 9.64
CA LEU A 63 -7.84 36.03 9.30
C LEU A 63 -7.63 37.01 10.47
N GLU A 64 -8.51 36.97 11.47
CA GLU A 64 -8.45 37.83 12.65
C GLU A 64 -7.47 37.28 13.71
N ALA A 65 -7.21 35.96 13.68
CA ALA A 65 -6.31 35.27 14.58
C ALA A 65 -4.87 35.13 14.04
N LEU A 66 -4.70 35.03 12.72
CA LEU A 66 -3.39 34.81 12.09
C LEU A 66 -2.70 36.12 11.70
N THR A 67 -1.40 36.22 11.98
CA THR A 67 -0.51 37.21 11.35
C THR A 67 0.07 36.67 10.03
N GLU A 68 0.69 37.56 9.24
CA GLU A 68 1.40 37.17 8.00
C GLU A 68 2.53 36.16 8.28
N GLU A 69 3.23 36.31 9.42
CA GLU A 69 4.30 35.42 9.84
C GLU A 69 3.75 34.03 10.22
N ASP A 70 2.65 33.98 11.01
CA ASP A 70 2.03 32.71 11.40
C ASP A 70 1.55 31.90 10.18
N LEU A 71 0.91 32.57 9.21
CA LEU A 71 0.44 31.89 8.01
C LEU A 71 1.60 31.43 7.12
N PHE A 72 2.72 32.17 7.08
CA PHE A 72 3.93 31.75 6.37
C PHE A 72 4.58 30.52 7.03
N ASP A 73 4.64 30.48 8.35
CA ASP A 73 5.17 29.35 9.10
C ASP A 73 4.32 28.09 8.89
N ILE A 74 2.99 28.20 8.92
CA ILE A 74 2.05 27.10 8.60
C ILE A 74 2.28 26.58 7.17
N ILE A 75 2.44 27.47 6.19
CA ILE A 75 2.74 27.10 4.80
C ILE A 75 4.07 26.33 4.71
N LEU A 76 5.10 26.80 5.40
CA LEU A 76 6.40 26.14 5.43
C LEU A 76 6.29 24.73 6.03
N GLU A 77 5.51 24.55 7.09
CA GLU A 77 5.32 23.26 7.74
C GLU A 77 4.59 22.27 6.82
N PHE A 78 3.54 22.71 6.13
CA PHE A 78 2.90 21.89 5.09
C PHE A 78 3.88 21.50 3.98
N LYS A 79 4.69 22.44 3.49
CA LYS A 79 5.72 22.16 2.48
C LYS A 79 6.79 21.20 2.98
N HIS A 80 7.15 21.27 4.25
CA HIS A 80 8.09 20.33 4.87
C HIS A 80 7.51 18.90 4.96
N SER A 81 6.18 18.80 5.07
CA SER A 81 5.46 17.53 5.15
C SER A 81 5.11 16.93 3.77
N LEU A 82 5.06 17.71 2.68
CA LEU A 82 4.85 17.21 1.31
C LEU A 82 5.81 16.06 0.91
N PRO A 83 7.13 16.12 1.16
CA PRO A 83 8.03 14.99 0.92
C PRO A 83 7.71 13.74 1.73
N LYS A 84 7.09 13.86 2.91
CA LYS A 84 6.65 12.70 3.72
C LYS A 84 5.45 12.03 3.06
N ILE A 85 4.50 12.82 2.56
CA ILE A 85 3.36 12.33 1.76
C ILE A 85 3.85 11.61 0.50
N ASP A 86 4.87 12.15 -0.19
CA ASP A 86 5.47 11.50 -1.35
C ASP A 86 6.10 10.14 -1.03
N LYS A 87 6.77 10.01 0.11
CA LYS A 87 7.31 8.72 0.55
C LYS A 87 6.19 7.71 0.81
N GLU A 88 5.11 8.16 1.42
CA GLU A 88 3.96 7.31 1.73
C GLU A 88 3.22 6.85 0.47
N LEU A 89 2.98 7.77 -0.49
CA LEU A 89 2.45 7.43 -1.81
C LEU A 89 3.32 6.40 -2.53
N ASN A 90 4.65 6.55 -2.46
CA ASN A 90 5.58 5.56 -3.03
C ASN A 90 5.50 4.19 -2.33
N HIS A 91 5.20 4.15 -1.03
CA HIS A 91 4.99 2.89 -0.33
C HIS A 91 3.68 2.24 -0.77
N LEU A 92 2.57 2.98 -0.75
CA LEU A 92 1.27 2.50 -1.18
C LEU A 92 1.28 2.06 -2.66
N GLN A 93 2.00 2.76 -3.53
CA GLN A 93 2.16 2.36 -4.93
C GLN A 93 2.87 1.01 -5.07
N LYS A 94 3.89 0.73 -4.24
CA LYS A 94 4.54 -0.61 -4.22
C LYS A 94 3.57 -1.68 -3.76
N ASP A 95 2.73 -1.38 -2.77
CA ASP A 95 1.72 -2.31 -2.25
C ASP A 95 0.66 -2.61 -3.32
N VAL A 96 0.22 -1.60 -4.07
CA VAL A 96 -0.68 -1.76 -5.24
C VAL A 96 -0.04 -2.63 -6.33
N ASP A 97 1.25 -2.40 -6.63
CA ASP A 97 1.97 -3.22 -7.60
C ASP A 97 2.16 -4.66 -7.12
N GLN A 98 2.36 -4.86 -5.82
CA GLN A 98 2.39 -6.17 -5.19
C GLN A 98 1.02 -6.86 -5.25
N LEU A 99 -0.07 -6.14 -4.99
CA LEU A 99 -1.43 -6.65 -5.09
C LEU A 99 -1.74 -7.20 -6.49
N LYS A 100 -1.33 -6.47 -7.54
CA LYS A 100 -1.46 -6.93 -8.93
C LYS A 100 -0.72 -8.24 -9.17
N LYS A 101 0.51 -8.38 -8.66
CA LYS A 101 1.31 -9.62 -8.77
C LYS A 101 0.64 -10.78 -8.02
N ILE A 102 0.15 -10.52 -6.81
CA ILE A 102 -0.56 -11.51 -6.00
C ILE A 102 -1.81 -12.01 -6.72
N ASN A 103 -2.62 -11.11 -7.30
CA ASN A 103 -3.83 -11.48 -8.03
C ASN A 103 -3.51 -12.37 -9.25
N LEU A 104 -2.48 -12.02 -10.03
CA LEU A 104 -2.03 -12.83 -11.15
C LEU A 104 -1.57 -14.22 -10.70
N GLU A 105 -0.89 -14.31 -9.56
CA GLU A 105 -0.40 -15.57 -9.01
C GLU A 105 -1.54 -16.44 -8.51
N ILE A 106 -2.54 -15.87 -7.83
CA ILE A 106 -3.77 -16.59 -7.44
C ILE A 106 -4.48 -17.16 -8.67
N GLU A 107 -4.67 -16.37 -9.72
CA GLU A 107 -5.27 -16.85 -10.97
C GLU A 107 -4.47 -18.00 -11.61
N ARG A 108 -3.13 -17.89 -11.60
CA ARG A 108 -2.23 -18.93 -12.10
C ARG A 108 -2.42 -20.23 -11.32
N LEU A 109 -2.42 -20.16 -9.98
CA LEU A 109 -2.58 -21.30 -9.10
C LEU A 109 -3.97 -21.94 -9.26
N GLN A 110 -5.03 -21.13 -9.35
CA GLN A 110 -6.39 -21.61 -9.58
C GLN A 110 -6.52 -22.39 -10.89
N LYS A 111 -5.93 -21.89 -11.98
CA LYS A 111 -5.89 -22.59 -13.28
C LYS A 111 -5.15 -23.93 -13.18
N GLN A 112 -4.03 -23.99 -12.45
CA GLN A 112 -3.31 -25.24 -12.23
C GLN A 112 -4.09 -26.23 -11.37
N CYS A 113 -4.75 -25.78 -10.30
CA CYS A 113 -5.64 -26.61 -9.49
C CYS A 113 -6.78 -27.21 -10.31
N GLN A 114 -7.41 -26.40 -11.17
CA GLN A 114 -8.47 -26.85 -12.06
C GLN A 114 -7.96 -27.90 -13.06
N SER A 115 -6.82 -27.64 -13.70
CA SER A 115 -6.21 -28.60 -14.64
C SER A 115 -5.86 -29.92 -13.95
N ASN A 116 -5.30 -29.89 -12.73
CA ASN A 116 -5.02 -31.10 -11.96
C ASN A 116 -6.32 -31.83 -11.61
N ALA A 117 -7.39 -31.12 -11.23
CA ALA A 117 -8.69 -31.73 -10.94
C ALA A 117 -9.30 -32.43 -12.17
N GLU A 118 -9.19 -31.81 -13.36
CA GLU A 118 -9.65 -32.41 -14.62
C GLU A 118 -8.83 -33.66 -14.97
N GLN A 119 -7.51 -33.63 -14.83
CA GLN A 119 -6.63 -34.78 -15.06
C GLN A 119 -6.89 -35.92 -14.07
N ILE A 120 -7.09 -35.60 -12.78
CA ILE A 120 -7.48 -36.58 -11.76
C ILE A 120 -8.78 -37.27 -12.17
N SER A 121 -9.80 -36.51 -12.57
CA SER A 121 -11.09 -37.05 -13.00
C SER A 121 -10.93 -38.00 -14.20
N LEU A 122 -10.17 -37.58 -15.22
CA LEU A 122 -9.89 -38.38 -16.41
C LEU A 122 -9.15 -39.69 -16.08
N HIS A 123 -8.14 -39.61 -15.21
CA HIS A 123 -7.39 -40.79 -14.79
C HIS A 123 -8.24 -41.72 -13.92
N ASP A 124 -9.04 -41.19 -12.98
CA ASP A 124 -9.94 -41.98 -12.15
C ASP A 124 -11.00 -42.70 -13.00
N GLU A 125 -11.55 -42.04 -14.04
CA GLU A 125 -12.47 -42.69 -15.01
C GLU A 125 -11.77 -43.81 -15.78
N THR A 126 -10.54 -43.58 -16.23
CA THR A 126 -9.74 -44.59 -16.95
C THR A 126 -9.43 -45.78 -16.04
N ILE A 127 -9.02 -45.53 -14.80
CA ILE A 127 -8.78 -46.55 -13.78
C ILE A 127 -10.03 -47.40 -13.56
N GLY A 128 -11.21 -46.79 -13.51
CA GLY A 128 -12.50 -47.48 -13.36
C GLY A 128 -12.81 -48.48 -14.48
N LYS A 129 -12.24 -48.29 -15.68
CA LYS A 129 -12.39 -49.19 -16.84
C LYS A 129 -11.33 -50.30 -16.91
N LEU A 130 -10.26 -50.21 -16.11
CA LEU A 130 -9.16 -51.18 -16.11
C LEU A 130 -9.37 -52.32 -15.10
N LEU A 131 -8.73 -53.46 -15.32
CA LEU A 131 -8.77 -54.61 -14.41
C LEU A 131 -8.31 -54.24 -13.00
N SER A 132 -9.18 -54.47 -12.01
CA SER A 132 -8.89 -54.21 -10.59
C SER A 132 -8.06 -55.32 -9.93
N ALA A 133 -8.20 -56.55 -10.40
CA ALA A 133 -7.53 -57.70 -9.80
C ALA A 133 -6.07 -57.80 -10.27
N GLU A 134 -5.17 -58.10 -9.33
CA GLU A 134 -3.79 -58.39 -9.65
C GLU A 134 -3.70 -59.67 -10.51
N PRO A 135 -3.00 -59.63 -11.66
CA PRO A 135 -2.76 -60.80 -12.47
C PRO A 135 -2.04 -61.88 -11.65
N GLY A 136 -2.47 -63.13 -11.81
CA GLY A 136 -1.87 -64.25 -11.09
C GLY A 136 -0.42 -64.48 -11.51
N THR A 137 0.31 -65.24 -10.70
CA THR A 137 1.71 -65.63 -11.01
C THR A 137 1.82 -66.35 -12.36
N LEU A 138 0.80 -67.12 -12.75
CA LEU A 138 0.75 -67.77 -14.06
C LEU A 138 0.55 -66.78 -15.20
N ASP A 139 -0.33 -65.78 -15.04
CA ASP A 139 -0.52 -64.72 -16.05
C ASP A 139 0.78 -63.94 -16.26
N ARG A 140 1.46 -63.57 -15.16
CA ARG A 140 2.79 -62.94 -15.20
C ARG A 140 3.85 -63.81 -15.86
N PHE A 141 3.81 -65.12 -15.61
CA PHE A 141 4.70 -66.07 -16.26
C PHE A 141 4.45 -66.13 -17.77
N LEU A 142 3.19 -66.21 -18.22
CA LEU A 142 2.83 -66.25 -19.63
C LEU A 142 3.07 -64.92 -20.36
N ALA A 143 2.88 -63.78 -19.67
CA ALA A 143 3.00 -62.44 -20.21
C ALA A 143 4.46 -61.95 -20.42
N ASP A 144 5.45 -62.70 -19.95
CA ASP A 144 6.86 -62.32 -20.01
C ASP A 144 7.33 -62.09 -21.45
N ALA A 145 7.73 -60.85 -21.74
CA ALA A 145 8.20 -60.42 -23.05
C ALA A 145 9.60 -60.95 -23.39
N LYS A 146 10.37 -61.44 -22.40
CA LYS A 146 11.73 -61.95 -22.59
C LYS A 146 11.90 -63.33 -21.92
N PRO A 147 11.17 -64.36 -22.39
CA PRO A 147 11.31 -65.69 -21.83
C PRO A 147 12.70 -66.26 -22.15
N GLY A 148 13.40 -66.73 -21.12
CA GLY A 148 14.66 -67.47 -21.31
C GLY A 148 14.46 -68.77 -22.11
N LYS A 149 15.56 -69.40 -22.57
CA LYS A 149 15.50 -70.57 -23.49
C LYS A 149 14.56 -71.70 -23.04
N ILE A 150 14.59 -72.05 -21.75
CA ILE A 150 13.75 -73.11 -21.17
C ILE A 150 12.27 -72.69 -21.19
N LYS A 151 11.98 -71.48 -20.73
CA LYS A 151 10.62 -70.92 -20.70
C LYS A 151 10.04 -70.77 -22.10
N GLY A 152 10.85 -70.31 -23.06
CA GLY A 152 10.45 -70.21 -24.46
C GLY A 152 10.06 -71.56 -25.08
N PHE A 153 10.71 -72.66 -24.67
CA PHE A 153 10.30 -74.01 -25.05
C PHE A 153 8.93 -74.39 -24.47
N PHE A 154 8.70 -74.13 -23.17
CA PHE A 154 7.39 -74.36 -22.54
C PHE A 154 6.27 -73.54 -23.19
N LEU A 155 6.50 -72.25 -23.44
CA LEU A 155 5.52 -71.34 -24.05
C LEU A 155 5.13 -71.76 -25.48
N ARG A 156 5.98 -72.51 -26.19
CA ARG A 156 5.65 -73.05 -27.52
C ARG A 156 4.49 -74.04 -27.50
N PHE A 157 4.20 -74.66 -26.36
CA PHE A 157 3.08 -75.59 -26.16
C PHE A 157 1.84 -74.91 -25.59
N VAL A 158 1.91 -73.62 -25.26
CA VAL A 158 0.78 -72.83 -24.77
C VAL A 158 0.09 -72.16 -25.97
N ARG A 159 -1.25 -72.12 -25.94
CA ARG A 159 -2.05 -71.45 -26.97
C ARG A 159 -1.72 -69.96 -27.01
N LYS A 160 -1.57 -69.40 -28.21
CA LYS A 160 -1.21 -67.98 -28.39
C LYS A 160 -2.26 -67.05 -27.77
N GLU A 161 -3.54 -67.43 -27.85
CA GLU A 161 -4.65 -66.67 -27.29
C GLU A 161 -4.50 -66.49 -25.77
N LEU A 162 -4.05 -67.53 -25.05
CA LEU A 162 -3.82 -67.47 -23.60
C LEU A 162 -2.63 -66.58 -23.24
N ILE A 163 -1.59 -66.57 -24.07
CA ILE A 163 -0.42 -65.70 -23.90
C ILE A 163 -0.84 -64.23 -24.10
N GLU A 164 -1.60 -63.94 -25.17
CA GLU A 164 -2.06 -62.57 -25.44
C GLU A 164 -3.08 -62.08 -24.40
N GLU A 165 -3.97 -62.96 -23.91
CA GLU A 165 -4.86 -62.64 -22.80
C GLU A 165 -4.07 -62.30 -21.52
N ALA A 166 -3.08 -63.11 -21.16
CA ALA A 166 -2.22 -62.88 -20.01
C ALA A 166 -1.41 -61.57 -20.13
N LYS A 167 -0.86 -61.28 -21.32
CA LYS A 167 -0.19 -59.99 -21.62
C LYS A 167 -1.14 -58.81 -21.47
N SER A 168 -2.35 -58.91 -22.01
CA SER A 168 -3.37 -57.87 -21.89
C SER A 168 -3.73 -57.61 -20.42
N LYS A 169 -3.95 -58.67 -19.62
CA LYS A 169 -4.21 -58.55 -18.17
C LYS A 169 -3.08 -57.84 -17.43
N CYS A 170 -1.82 -58.25 -17.68
CA CYS A 170 -0.66 -57.63 -17.04
C CYS A 170 -0.50 -56.17 -17.46
N THR A 171 -0.64 -55.86 -18.76
CA THR A 171 -0.51 -54.50 -19.29
C THR A 171 -1.58 -53.57 -18.73
N GLN A 172 -2.83 -54.02 -18.66
CA GLN A 172 -3.93 -53.24 -18.07
C GLN A 172 -3.72 -52.98 -16.58
N TYR A 173 -3.22 -53.97 -15.83
CA TYR A 173 -2.93 -53.82 -14.41
C TYR A 173 -1.74 -52.88 -14.16
N ASP A 174 -0.68 -52.97 -14.94
CA ASP A 174 0.49 -52.08 -14.85
C ASP A 174 0.09 -50.64 -15.21
N LEU A 175 -0.71 -50.45 -16.26
CA LEU A 175 -1.28 -49.15 -16.61
C LEU A 175 -2.12 -48.58 -15.46
N ARG A 176 -2.98 -49.41 -14.85
CA ARG A 176 -3.79 -49.00 -13.69
C ARG A 176 -2.91 -48.53 -12.53
N ASN A 177 -1.82 -49.25 -12.22
CA ASN A 177 -0.90 -48.86 -11.15
C ASN A 177 -0.15 -47.56 -11.47
N SER A 178 0.28 -47.38 -12.71
CA SER A 178 0.88 -46.13 -13.18
C SER A 178 -0.08 -44.95 -13.01
N LEU A 179 -1.33 -45.11 -13.45
CA LEU A 179 -2.36 -44.07 -13.32
C LEU A 179 -2.71 -43.79 -11.85
N ASN A 180 -2.81 -44.80 -10.99
CA ASN A 180 -3.00 -44.60 -9.55
C ASN A 180 -1.87 -43.78 -8.91
N THR A 181 -0.63 -44.02 -9.35
CA THR A 181 0.53 -43.26 -8.87
C THR A 181 0.46 -41.81 -9.34
N GLU A 182 0.08 -41.61 -10.60
CA GLU A 182 -0.10 -40.28 -11.19
C GLU A 182 -1.22 -39.50 -10.50
N VAL A 183 -2.37 -40.12 -10.25
CA VAL A 183 -3.48 -39.52 -9.49
C VAL A 183 -3.05 -39.10 -8.10
N ARG A 184 -2.26 -39.93 -7.38
CA ARG A 184 -1.73 -39.58 -6.06
C ARG A 184 -0.81 -38.35 -6.14
N ARG A 185 0.06 -38.29 -7.15
CA ARG A 185 0.93 -37.14 -7.40
C ARG A 185 0.11 -35.88 -7.65
N LEU A 186 -0.85 -35.93 -8.57
CA LEU A 186 -1.72 -34.79 -8.89
C LEU A 186 -2.54 -34.33 -7.69
N LYS A 187 -3.04 -35.27 -6.86
CA LYS A 187 -3.75 -34.93 -5.61
C LYS A 187 -2.85 -34.19 -4.62
N ALA A 188 -1.62 -34.65 -4.43
CA ALA A 188 -0.65 -33.97 -3.57
C ALA A 188 -0.25 -32.59 -4.10
N ASP A 189 -0.04 -32.47 -5.41
CA ASP A 189 0.26 -31.19 -6.04
C ASP A 189 -0.92 -30.21 -5.94
N LYS A 190 -2.16 -30.68 -6.14
CA LYS A 190 -3.36 -29.87 -5.96
C LYS A 190 -3.46 -29.34 -4.52
N GLU A 191 -3.28 -30.19 -3.51
CA GLU A 191 -3.31 -29.76 -2.10
C GLU A 191 -2.23 -28.72 -1.79
N ARG A 192 -1.03 -28.88 -2.37
CA ARG A 192 0.06 -27.91 -2.24
C ARG A 192 -0.32 -26.56 -2.86
N LEU A 193 -0.86 -26.57 -4.07
CA LEU A 193 -1.29 -25.36 -4.79
C LEU A 193 -2.45 -24.65 -4.09
N GLU A 194 -3.39 -25.39 -3.49
CA GLU A 194 -4.48 -24.82 -2.68
C GLU A 194 -3.93 -24.09 -1.45
N LYS A 195 -2.99 -24.70 -0.70
CA LYS A 195 -2.32 -24.03 0.43
C LYS A 195 -1.56 -22.78 0.01
N GLU A 196 -0.90 -22.83 -1.14
CA GLU A 196 -0.19 -21.68 -1.71
C GLU A 196 -1.16 -20.56 -2.11
N SER A 197 -2.30 -20.90 -2.73
CA SER A 197 -3.36 -19.96 -3.07
C SER A 197 -3.97 -19.31 -1.83
N ASP A 198 -4.18 -20.07 -0.75
CA ASP A 198 -4.68 -19.55 0.53
C ASP A 198 -3.69 -18.54 1.15
N PHE A 199 -2.39 -18.82 1.06
CA PHE A 199 -1.35 -17.90 1.53
C PHE A 199 -1.37 -16.58 0.75
N TYR A 200 -1.47 -16.63 -0.57
CA TYR A 200 -1.59 -15.42 -1.39
C TYR A 200 -2.90 -14.68 -1.16
N THR A 201 -4.01 -15.38 -0.92
CA THR A 201 -5.30 -14.77 -0.58
C THR A 201 -5.20 -13.96 0.71
N LYS A 202 -4.57 -14.51 1.75
CA LYS A 202 -4.34 -13.77 3.00
C LYS A 202 -3.48 -12.52 2.81
N GLN A 203 -2.44 -12.59 1.98
CA GLN A 203 -1.63 -11.40 1.65
C GLN A 203 -2.41 -10.36 0.86
N ARG A 204 -3.25 -10.80 -0.08
CA ARG A 204 -4.14 -9.90 -0.84
C ARG A 204 -5.08 -9.15 0.09
N ASP A 205 -5.69 -9.85 1.04
CA ASP A 205 -6.65 -9.25 1.97
C ASP A 205 -5.97 -8.22 2.91
N GLN A 206 -4.68 -8.38 3.22
CA GLN A 206 -3.89 -7.39 3.97
C GLN A 206 -3.61 -6.10 3.18
N LEU A 207 -3.55 -6.18 1.85
CA LEU A 207 -3.20 -5.08 0.95
C LEU A 207 -4.42 -4.52 0.20
N GLN A 208 -5.62 -4.98 0.54
CA GLN A 208 -6.83 -4.67 -0.23
C GLN A 208 -7.21 -3.19 -0.18
N SER A 209 -6.91 -2.51 0.94
CA SER A 209 -7.21 -1.08 1.10
C SER A 209 -6.19 -0.17 0.43
N SER A 210 -4.99 -0.66 0.12
CA SER A 210 -3.86 0.16 -0.36
C SER A 210 -4.16 0.92 -1.66
N GLU A 211 -4.98 0.37 -2.56
CA GLU A 211 -5.37 1.06 -3.80
C GLU A 211 -6.28 2.27 -3.55
N THR A 212 -7.25 2.10 -2.65
CA THR A 212 -8.16 3.17 -2.24
C THR A 212 -7.39 4.25 -1.47
N GLU A 213 -6.56 3.83 -0.52
CA GLU A 213 -5.70 4.73 0.28
C GLU A 213 -4.73 5.52 -0.61
N HIS A 214 -4.10 4.88 -1.59
CA HIS A 214 -3.22 5.54 -2.55
C HIS A 214 -3.98 6.62 -3.34
N THR A 215 -5.15 6.28 -3.86
CA THR A 215 -5.97 7.19 -4.68
C THR A 215 -6.45 8.39 -3.87
N GLN A 216 -6.91 8.15 -2.64
CA GLN A 216 -7.35 9.20 -1.73
C GLN A 216 -6.18 10.11 -1.31
N LEU A 217 -5.05 9.53 -0.90
CA LEU A 217 -3.88 10.30 -0.50
C LEU A 217 -3.33 11.15 -1.66
N LEU A 218 -3.35 10.63 -2.89
CA LEU A 218 -2.93 11.37 -4.08
C LEU A 218 -3.85 12.57 -4.35
N ALA A 219 -5.17 12.37 -4.26
CA ALA A 219 -6.15 13.44 -4.41
C ALA A 219 -5.98 14.52 -3.33
N ASN A 220 -5.87 14.10 -2.07
CA ASN A 220 -5.69 14.99 -0.93
C ASN A 220 -4.38 15.79 -1.05
N LYS A 221 -3.29 15.16 -1.51
CA LYS A 221 -2.03 15.84 -1.79
C LYS A 221 -2.19 16.91 -2.87
N MET A 222 -2.90 16.62 -3.96
CA MET A 222 -3.13 17.60 -5.03
C MET A 222 -3.92 18.80 -4.51
N THR A 223 -5.01 18.58 -3.76
CA THR A 223 -5.77 19.66 -3.11
C THR A 223 -4.88 20.49 -2.20
N LEU A 224 -4.11 19.84 -1.32
CA LEU A 224 -3.20 20.52 -0.40
C LEU A 224 -2.17 21.39 -1.15
N GLN A 225 -1.57 20.88 -2.24
CA GLN A 225 -0.60 21.65 -3.04
C GLN A 225 -1.23 22.87 -3.71
N VAL A 226 -2.41 22.72 -4.30
CA VAL A 226 -3.15 23.83 -4.93
C VAL A 226 -3.46 24.92 -3.89
N GLN A 227 -3.92 24.52 -2.70
CA GLN A 227 -4.27 25.49 -1.67
C GLN A 227 -3.05 26.16 -1.04
N ILE A 228 -1.94 25.45 -0.87
CA ILE A 228 -0.66 26.05 -0.46
C ILE A 228 -0.21 27.11 -1.47
N GLU A 229 -0.24 26.80 -2.77
CA GLU A 229 0.14 27.74 -3.82
C GLU A 229 -0.80 28.96 -3.87
N GLN A 230 -2.10 28.76 -3.67
CA GLN A 230 -3.06 29.85 -3.56
C GLN A 230 -2.76 30.76 -2.36
N LEU A 231 -2.45 30.19 -1.20
CA LEU A 231 -2.09 30.95 -0.01
C LEU A 231 -0.81 31.77 -0.22
N GLU A 232 0.24 31.17 -0.80
CA GLU A 232 1.49 31.88 -1.08
C GLU A 232 1.31 33.07 -2.02
N ASN A 233 0.58 32.86 -3.12
CA ASN A 233 0.33 33.90 -4.11
C ASN A 233 -0.50 35.04 -3.50
N THR A 234 -1.50 34.70 -2.68
CA THR A 234 -2.40 35.69 -2.09
C THR A 234 -1.74 36.47 -0.96
N ILE A 235 -0.91 35.84 -0.14
CA ILE A 235 -0.09 36.54 0.87
C ILE A 235 0.93 37.45 0.20
N GLY A 236 1.59 36.98 -0.86
CA GLY A 236 2.56 37.77 -1.62
C GLY A 236 1.98 39.06 -2.22
N SER A 237 0.68 39.09 -2.50
CA SER A 237 -0.03 40.28 -2.99
C SER A 237 -0.53 41.23 -1.91
N ILE A 238 -0.57 40.81 -0.64
CA ILE A 238 -1.00 41.68 0.46
C ILE A 238 0.08 42.75 0.71
N PRO A 239 -0.29 44.03 0.82
CA PRO A 239 0.65 45.10 1.13
C PRO A 239 1.29 44.85 2.50
N LYS A 240 2.58 44.51 2.49
CA LYS A 240 3.37 44.22 3.69
C LYS A 240 3.23 45.33 4.73
N ALA A 241 3.14 44.94 6.00
CA ALA A 241 3.22 45.89 7.10
C ALA A 241 4.48 46.75 6.92
N LYS A 242 4.32 48.08 6.81
CA LYS A 242 5.47 48.98 6.91
C LYS A 242 6.13 48.68 8.25
N LYS A 243 7.33 48.08 8.23
CA LYS A 243 8.16 47.95 9.43
C LYS A 243 8.19 49.34 10.06
N SER A 244 7.54 49.47 11.22
CA SER A 244 7.70 50.63 12.07
C SER A 244 9.20 50.78 12.26
N LYS A 245 9.79 51.81 11.66
CA LYS A 245 11.12 52.28 12.04
C LYS A 245 10.95 52.80 13.47
N HIS A 246 11.02 51.92 14.45
CA HIS A 246 11.50 52.32 15.75
C HIS A 246 12.94 52.77 15.52
N VAL A 247 13.08 54.08 15.32
CA VAL A 247 14.32 54.79 15.59
C VAL A 247 14.60 54.49 17.06
N VAL A 248 15.42 53.47 17.30
CA VAL A 248 16.19 53.39 18.54
C VAL A 248 17.13 54.59 18.44
N GLN A 249 16.71 55.72 19.02
CA GLN A 249 17.66 56.74 19.40
C GLN A 249 18.63 56.01 20.35
N ALA A 250 19.83 55.75 19.85
CA ALA A 250 20.94 55.38 20.69
C ALA A 250 21.07 56.49 21.73
N ALA A 251 20.67 56.21 22.97
CA ALA A 251 21.10 57.00 24.10
C ALA A 251 22.62 56.93 24.09
N GLN A 252 23.25 58.04 23.70
CA GLN A 252 24.68 58.25 23.91
C GLN A 252 24.92 58.05 25.40
N LYS A 253 25.64 56.97 25.75
CA LYS A 253 26.34 56.91 27.03
C LYS A 253 27.37 58.03 26.99
N VAL A 254 27.19 59.00 27.87
CA VAL A 254 28.24 59.93 28.27
C VAL A 254 29.16 59.12 29.18
N ASP A 255 30.32 58.73 28.66
CA ASP A 255 31.45 58.33 29.49
C ASP A 255 32.05 59.62 30.07
N GLU A 256 31.72 59.91 31.32
CA GLU A 256 32.53 60.77 32.18
C GLU A 256 33.02 59.89 33.34
N ASP A 257 34.17 59.26 33.08
CA ASP A 257 35.10 58.79 34.09
C ASP A 257 35.76 60.05 34.67
N ASP A 258 35.21 60.59 35.75
CA ASP A 258 35.90 61.55 36.61
C ASP A 258 36.07 60.94 38.00
N GLU A 259 37.35 60.89 38.36
CA GLU A 259 38.01 60.30 39.50
C GLU A 259 37.40 60.60 40.89
N LEU A 260 37.52 59.57 41.75
CA LEU A 260 37.97 59.64 43.16
C LEU A 260 37.29 60.65 44.12
N GLN A 261 36.58 60.12 45.12
CA GLN A 261 36.97 60.20 46.55
C GLN A 261 35.84 59.65 47.44
N PHE A 262 36.10 58.51 48.10
CA PHE A 262 35.42 58.14 49.35
C PHE A 262 36.28 58.64 50.50
N SER A 263 35.88 59.73 51.14
CA SER A 263 36.22 59.99 52.53
C SER A 263 35.23 59.20 53.40
N ILE A 264 35.71 58.12 54.04
CA ILE A 264 35.01 57.50 55.16
C ILE A 264 35.53 58.18 56.42
N ASP A 265 34.69 58.99 57.03
CA ASP A 265 34.75 59.31 58.46
C ASP A 265 33.67 58.48 59.17
N LEU A 266 34.09 57.89 60.30
CA LEU A 266 33.42 57.05 61.31
C LEU A 266 33.63 55.53 61.21
#